data_AF-A0A2S9GFJ3-F1
#
_entry.id   AF-A0A2S9GFJ3-F1
#
_cell.length_a   1.000
_cell.length_b   1.000
_cell.length_c   1.000
_cell.angle_alpha   90.00
_cell.angle_beta   90.00
_cell.angle_gamma   90.00
#
_symmetry.space_group_name_H-M   'P 1'
#
loop_
_entity.id
_entity.type
_entity.pdbx_description
1 polymer ?
#
loop_
_entity_poly.entity_id
_entity_poly.type
_entity_poly.pdbx_seq_one_letter_code
_entity_poly.pdbx_strand_id
1 'polypeptide(L)'
;TVPGSKSQTNRALVLAALAVPQGSSVVSGALRSRDTDLMIGAPRALGVNVEADVADDTEVTVSGTIAPTAGTRIDCGLAGTVLRF
;
A
#
# COMPACT_ATOMS: atom_id res chain seq x y z
N THR A 1 -17.56 -14.20 0.05
CA THR A 1 -16.82 -13.73 -1.15
C THR A 1 -15.43 -14.34 -1.16
N VAL A 2 -14.78 -14.45 -2.33
CA VAL A 2 -13.38 -14.88 -2.41
C VAL A 2 -12.48 -13.70 -1.99
N PRO A 3 -11.39 -13.92 -1.23
CA PRO A 3 -10.45 -12.86 -0.87
C PRO A 3 -9.85 -12.16 -2.09
N GLY A 4 -9.40 -10.92 -1.91
CA GLY A 4 -8.69 -10.17 -2.94
C GLY A 4 -7.45 -10.89 -3.47
N SER A 5 -7.06 -10.57 -4.70
CA SER A 5 -5.82 -11.10 -5.27
C SER A 5 -4.61 -10.32 -4.76
N LYS A 6 -3.65 -11.02 -4.15
CA LYS A 6 -2.37 -10.46 -3.68
C LYS A 6 -1.68 -9.57 -4.73
N SER A 7 -1.61 -10.04 -5.97
CA SER A 7 -0.94 -9.30 -7.05
C SER A 7 -1.71 -8.05 -7.47
N GLN A 8 -3.04 -8.08 -7.42
CA GLN A 8 -3.86 -6.91 -7.72
C GLN A 8 -3.83 -5.90 -6.56
N THR A 9 -3.92 -6.36 -5.31
CA THR A 9 -3.76 -5.50 -4.13
C THR A 9 -2.43 -4.77 -4.16
N ASN A 10 -1.33 -5.47 -4.43
CA ASN A 10 -0.01 -4.84 -4.51
C ASN A 10 0.07 -3.77 -5.61
N ARG A 11 -0.43 -4.06 -6.82
CA ARG A 11 -0.43 -3.07 -7.91
C ARG A 11 -1.34 -1.88 -7.61
N ALA A 12 -2.52 -2.13 -7.04
CA ALA A 12 -3.46 -1.09 -6.69
C ALA A 12 -2.87 -0.13 -5.64
N LEU A 13 -2.20 -0.66 -4.62
CA LEU A 13 -1.52 0.16 -3.60
C LEU A 13 -0.43 1.05 -4.19
N VAL A 14 0.38 0.53 -5.12
CA VAL A 14 1.43 1.32 -5.79
C VAL A 14 0.82 2.40 -6.69
N LEU A 15 -0.19 2.07 -7.49
CA LEU A 15 -0.86 3.05 -8.33
C LEU A 15 -1.55 4.15 -7.50
N ALA A 16 -2.20 3.77 -6.41
CA ALA A 16 -2.81 4.71 -5.47
C ALA A 16 -1.76 5.62 -4.81
N ALA A 17 -0.60 5.07 -4.43
CA ALA A 17 0.51 5.82 -3.87
C ALA A 17 1.21 6.72 -4.90
N LEU A 18 1.08 6.46 -6.21
CA LEU A 18 1.57 7.38 -7.26
C LEU A 18 0.53 8.45 -7.61
N ALA A 19 -0.75 8.16 -7.39
CA ALA A 19 -1.86 9.06 -7.68
C ALA A 19 -2.11 10.15 -6.61
N VAL A 20 -1.40 10.10 -5.48
CA VAL A 20 -1.60 11.04 -4.36
C VAL A 20 -1.54 12.53 -4.74
N PRO A 21 -0.67 12.98 -5.67
CA PRO A 21 -0.67 14.38 -6.10
C PRO A 21 -1.98 14.82 -6.77
N GLN A 22 -2.83 13.88 -7.21
CA GLN A 22 -4.13 14.14 -7.81
C GLN A 22 -5.31 13.95 -6.84
N GLY A 23 -5.07 13.49 -5.61
CA GLY A 23 -6.10 13.26 -4.59
C GLY A 23 -5.94 11.94 -3.85
N SER A 24 -6.95 11.56 -3.07
CA SER A 24 -6.98 10.29 -2.34
C SER A 24 -7.59 9.16 -3.19
N SER A 25 -7.17 7.93 -2.90
CA SER A 25 -7.70 6.70 -3.50
C SER A 25 -8.21 5.76 -2.42
N VAL A 26 -9.29 5.02 -2.70
CA VAL A 26 -9.77 3.93 -1.84
C VAL A 26 -9.59 2.61 -2.60
N VAL A 27 -8.84 1.69 -2.01
CA VAL A 27 -8.65 0.32 -2.51
C VAL A 27 -9.56 -0.59 -1.71
N SER A 28 -10.66 -1.05 -2.30
CA SER A 28 -11.61 -1.96 -1.67
C SER A 28 -11.27 -3.43 -1.92
N GLY A 29 -11.62 -4.31 -0.97
CA GLY A 29 -11.37 -5.74 -1.07
C GLY A 29 -9.88 -6.10 -1.12
N ALA A 30 -9.02 -5.27 -0.51
CA ALA A 30 -7.59 -5.53 -0.41
C ALA A 30 -7.35 -6.84 0.36
N LEU A 31 -6.50 -7.72 -0.19
CA LEU A 31 -6.08 -8.91 0.54
C LEU A 31 -5.25 -8.49 1.77
N ARG A 32 -5.61 -9.00 2.94
CA ARG A 32 -4.76 -8.92 4.14
C ARG A 32 -3.86 -10.14 4.22
N SER A 33 -2.56 -9.91 4.10
CA SER A 33 -1.53 -10.94 4.11
C SER A 33 -0.20 -10.29 4.45
N ARG A 34 0.76 -11.08 4.92
CA ARG A 34 2.11 -10.56 5.22
C ARG A 34 2.73 -9.78 4.05
N ASP A 35 2.60 -10.28 2.82
CA ASP A 35 3.17 -9.63 1.64
C ASP A 35 2.47 -8.29 1.32
N THR A 36 1.14 -8.22 1.50
CA THR A 36 0.40 -6.98 1.27
C THR A 36 0.60 -5.99 2.41
N ASP A 37 0.83 -6.46 3.63
CA ASP A 37 1.21 -5.59 4.76
C ASP A 37 2.61 -4.99 4.56
N LEU A 38 3.57 -5.77 4.04
CA LEU A 38 4.87 -5.26 3.61
C LEU A 38 4.72 -4.24 2.48
N MET A 39 3.84 -4.50 1.51
CA MET A 39 3.53 -3.55 0.45
C MET A 39 2.90 -2.26 0.99
N ILE A 40 2.03 -2.32 1.99
CA ILE A 40 1.48 -1.12 2.66
C ILE A 40 2.59 -0.34 3.40
N GLY A 41 3.55 -1.06 4.00
CA GLY A 41 4.69 -0.47 4.70
C GLY A 41 5.60 0.36 3.79
N ALA A 42 5.74 -0.03 2.52
CA ALA A 42 6.63 0.66 1.58
C ALA A 42 6.20 2.11 1.27
N PRO A 43 4.97 2.42 0.82
CA PRO A 43 4.49 3.79 0.67
C PRO A 43 4.48 4.58 1.98
N ARG A 44 4.15 3.94 3.11
CA ARG A 44 4.22 4.58 4.43
C ARG A 44 5.63 5.06 4.77
N ALA A 45 6.64 4.24 4.50
CA ALA A 45 8.04 4.62 4.68
C ALA A 45 8.47 5.79 3.76
N LEU A 46 7.81 5.93 2.60
CA LEU A 46 7.98 7.04 1.66
C LEU A 46 7.15 8.29 2.01
N GLY A 47 6.43 8.30 3.15
CA GLY A 47 5.65 9.44 3.62
C GLY A 47 4.18 9.46 3.15
N VAL A 48 3.73 8.43 2.42
CA VAL A 48 2.33 8.32 1.98
C VAL A 48 1.46 7.80 3.13
N ASN A 49 0.31 8.43 3.35
CA ASN A 49 -0.67 7.93 4.30
C ASN A 49 -1.40 6.74 3.68
N VAL A 50 -1.36 5.59 4.35
CA VAL A 50 -2.09 4.39 3.96
C VAL A 50 -2.84 3.93 5.20
N GLU A 51 -4.16 3.97 5.21
CA GLU A 51 -4.99 3.69 6.37
C GLU A 51 -6.05 2.65 6.01
N ALA A 52 -6.17 1.61 6.83
CA ALA A 52 -7.25 0.64 6.69
C ALA A 52 -8.47 1.14 7.46
N ASP A 53 -9.66 0.93 6.92
CA ASP A 53 -10.90 1.29 7.61
C ASP A 53 -11.06 0.46 8.90
N VAL A 54 -11.68 1.07 9.91
CA VAL A 54 -11.84 0.46 11.24
C VAL A 54 -12.94 -0.61 11.24
N ALA A 55 -13.96 -0.45 10.39
CA ALA A 55 -15.06 -1.40 10.23
C ALA A 55 -14.72 -2.50 9.22
N ASP A 56 -13.90 -2.21 8.21
CA ASP A 56 -13.42 -3.19 7.22
C ASP A 56 -11.94 -2.99 6.86
N ASP A 57 -11.07 -3.84 7.38
CA ASP A 57 -9.63 -3.73 7.16
C ASP A 57 -9.20 -4.00 5.70
N THR A 58 -10.12 -4.47 4.85
CA THR A 58 -9.94 -4.65 3.41
C THR A 58 -10.24 -3.39 2.60
N GLU A 59 -10.84 -2.36 3.20
CA GLU A 59 -10.89 -1.02 2.62
C GLU A 59 -9.68 -0.20 3.07
N VAL A 60 -8.86 0.21 2.10
CA VAL A 60 -7.62 0.94 2.37
C VAL A 60 -7.63 2.29 1.66
N THR A 61 -7.60 3.37 2.44
CA THR A 61 -7.46 4.74 1.94
C THR A 61 -5.98 5.10 1.80
N VAL A 62 -5.61 5.59 0.62
CA VAL A 62 -4.27 6.09 0.30
C VAL A 62 -4.34 7.58 0.00
N SER A 63 -3.57 8.39 0.72
CA SER A 63 -3.62 9.86 0.64
C SER A 63 -2.30 10.51 1.08
N GLY A 64 -2.24 11.85 1.05
CA GLY A 64 -1.05 12.60 1.47
C GLY A 64 -0.09 12.91 0.31
N THR A 65 1.20 12.72 0.53
CA THR A 65 2.25 13.10 -0.43
C THR A 65 3.45 12.18 -0.29
N ILE A 66 4.14 11.87 -1.39
CA ILE A 66 5.42 11.17 -1.35
C ILE A 66 6.49 12.15 -0.83
N ALA A 67 7.03 11.88 0.36
CA ALA A 67 8.01 12.73 1.04
C ALA A 67 9.03 11.89 1.84
N PRO A 68 9.90 11.11 1.16
CA PRO A 68 10.91 10.31 1.86
C PRO A 68 11.97 11.19 2.52
N THR A 69 12.46 10.74 3.67
CA THR A 69 13.57 11.38 4.39
C THR A 69 14.92 10.75 4.01
N ALA A 70 16.02 11.47 4.28
CA ALA A 70 17.36 10.91 4.10
C ALA A 70 17.54 9.62 4.91
N GLY A 71 17.93 8.54 4.25
CA GLY A 71 18.10 7.22 4.88
C GLY A 71 16.82 6.41 5.05
N THR A 72 15.69 6.80 4.45
CA THR A 72 14.48 5.96 4.38
C THR A 72 14.82 4.54 3.91
N ARG A 73 14.31 3.54 4.61
CA ARG A 73 14.45 2.12 4.28
C ARG A 73 13.09 1.50 4.06
N ILE A 74 13.00 0.62 3.08
CA ILE A 74 11.81 -0.18 2.80
C ILE A 74 12.13 -1.64 3.16
N ASP A 75 11.36 -2.22 4.07
CA ASP A 75 11.43 -3.65 4.35
C ASP A 75 10.64 -4.43 3.30
N CYS A 76 11.37 -5.11 2.41
CA CYS A 76 10.77 -5.96 1.39
C CYS A 76 10.54 -7.40 1.87
N GLY A 77 11.07 -7.78 3.04
CA GLY A 77 11.11 -9.16 3.51
C GLY A 77 11.62 -10.13 2.42
N LEU A 78 10.90 -11.25 2.25
CA LEU A 78 11.11 -12.19 1.14
C LEU A 78 10.10 -11.98 0.00
N ALA A 79 9.32 -10.90 0.07
CA ALA A 79 8.29 -10.61 -0.91
C ALA A 79 8.92 -9.94 -2.14
N GLY A 80 9.36 -10.75 -3.10
CA GLY A 80 9.98 -10.25 -4.33
C GLY A 80 9.09 -9.27 -5.12
N THR A 81 7.78 -9.29 -4.91
CA THR A 81 6.85 -8.31 -5.48
C THR A 81 7.00 -6.92 -4.86
N VAL A 82 7.30 -6.82 -3.56
CA VAL A 82 7.54 -5.53 -2.87
C VAL A 82 8.87 -4.92 -3.30
N LEU A 83 9.87 -5.75 -3.62
CA LEU A 83 11.15 -5.24 -4.11
C LEU A 83 11.08 -4.72 -5.56
N ARG A 84 10.19 -5.27 -6.38
CA ARG A 84 10.12 -5.00 -7.83
C ARG A 84 9.16 -3.87 -8.21
N PHE A 85 8.25 -3.50 -7.33
CA PHE A 85 7.28 -2.42 -7.51
C PHE A 85 7.48 -1.39 -6.40
#